data_AF-A0A2V7I3Y3-F1
#
_entry.id   AF-A0A2V7I3Y3-F1
#
_cell.length_a   1.000
_cell.length_b   1.000
_cell.length_c   1.000
_cell.angle_alpha   90.00
_cell.angle_beta   90.00
_cell.angle_gamma   90.00
#
_symmetry.space_group_name_H-M   'P 1'
#
loop_
_entity.id
_entity.type
_entity.pdbx_description
1 polymer ?
#
loop_
_entity_poly.entity_id
_entity_poly.type
_entity_poly.pdbx_seq_one_letter_code
_entity_poly.pdbx_strand_id
1 'polypeptide(L)'
;MDRYGYWNKILHVSLGDRKTWIEQPGDDFFRRYAGGRGLIAHYLLQYVPKGADPLGPDNILVIAPGVITGAPVPGAGRHSVGAKSPLTGGFGESESGGYWGAELKRAGWDAIVFHGVSPTPVYLWINDGAVEIRDAAHLWGKITGEVEDAILAELGDLRIRIAQIGPAGENLVRFACIANDLNEVAGRTGMGAVMGSKRLKAIAVRGKMPVKIADQPGLMAVAKWVSSTMDDKHRAFHEFGTGAAMQGKSLEGGMPVLNYRLGAAETVAKVDAIAVRDQVRVRMGACYACSVRCKKVVHIEQKEEAARAAEQSVYKGRARVAVDPRGRYRVDPRYGGPEYESLASLGVNLGLDDLIAICKSNEMCNYLGMDTVSLGATLAWAMECFEKGLLTLEDTDGVPLRFQDADGVVKLVEKIAYRQGVGDLLADGSQRAARRLGRGSEALLTTVKGLEMAMHDPRHMPVMRASYLLAPTGGDHMRQTGNRNGLRNQIGLCHFLAYEDDQSLAILRAVTGWDMTPEEMVTTAHRGLTLARLFNLREGFGRADDRLPPRFSDPLPKHAGLTREQQDTIVTDYYVEQGWDPATGVPTAETIRALEIDADAAHAV
;
A
#
# COMPACT_ATOMS: atom_id res chain seq x y z
N MET A 1 -16.05 -23.60 21.90
CA MET A 1 -14.83 -22.97 22.43
C MET A 1 -14.99 -21.47 22.31
N ASP A 2 -14.53 -20.69 23.28
CA ASP A 2 -14.50 -19.23 23.11
C ASP A 2 -13.48 -18.87 22.03
N ARG A 3 -13.87 -18.02 21.07
CA ARG A 3 -12.97 -17.48 20.04
C ARG A 3 -12.31 -16.21 20.54
N TYR A 4 -11.00 -16.12 20.35
CA TYR A 4 -10.18 -14.96 20.71
C TYR A 4 -9.45 -14.43 19.47
N GLY A 5 -9.32 -13.11 19.36
CA GLY A 5 -8.76 -12.43 18.17
C GLY A 5 -9.71 -12.34 16.96
N TYR A 6 -10.58 -13.32 16.73
CA TYR A 6 -11.49 -13.36 15.55
C TYR A 6 -12.94 -13.74 15.92
N TRP A 7 -13.88 -13.48 15.00
CA TRP A 7 -15.32 -13.61 15.20
C TRP A 7 -15.96 -14.79 14.47
N ASN A 8 -15.23 -15.40 13.54
CA ASN A 8 -15.76 -16.35 12.56
C ASN A 8 -16.86 -15.75 11.70
N LYS A 9 -16.66 -14.51 11.23
CA LYS A 9 -17.62 -13.79 10.41
C LYS A 9 -16.94 -13.06 9.27
N ILE A 10 -17.20 -13.53 8.06
CA ILE A 10 -16.81 -12.86 6.82
C ILE A 10 -18.07 -12.25 6.22
N LEU A 11 -18.07 -10.93 6.03
CA LEU A 11 -19.18 -10.23 5.40
C LEU A 11 -19.05 -10.31 3.88
N HIS A 12 -20.02 -10.88 3.21
CA HIS A 12 -20.12 -10.77 1.76
C HIS A 12 -21.16 -9.71 1.39
N VAL A 13 -20.82 -8.90 0.40
CA VAL A 13 -21.66 -7.80 -0.10
C VAL A 13 -21.76 -7.92 -1.61
N SER A 14 -22.95 -8.27 -2.11
CA SER A 14 -23.27 -8.18 -3.53
C SER A 14 -23.80 -6.79 -3.83
N LEU A 15 -23.03 -5.98 -4.55
CA LEU A 15 -23.35 -4.58 -4.82
C LEU A 15 -24.45 -4.41 -5.88
N GLY A 16 -24.56 -5.37 -6.81
CA GLY A 16 -25.52 -5.31 -7.92
C GLY A 16 -26.96 -5.47 -7.47
N ASP A 17 -27.24 -6.45 -6.60
CA ASP A 17 -28.57 -6.70 -6.03
C ASP A 17 -28.72 -6.25 -4.58
N ARG A 18 -27.68 -5.59 -4.03
CA ARG A 18 -27.63 -5.01 -2.68
C ARG A 18 -27.89 -6.04 -1.56
N LYS A 19 -27.51 -7.29 -1.78
CA LYS A 19 -27.62 -8.35 -0.75
C LYS A 19 -26.35 -8.47 0.07
N THR A 20 -26.52 -8.84 1.33
CA THR A 20 -25.41 -9.22 2.22
C THR A 20 -25.65 -10.61 2.79
N TRP A 21 -24.57 -11.35 3.03
CA TRP A 21 -24.62 -12.61 3.77
C TRP A 21 -23.35 -12.79 4.59
N ILE A 22 -23.42 -13.69 5.58
CA ILE A 22 -22.32 -13.97 6.49
C ILE A 22 -21.82 -15.38 6.23
N GLU A 23 -20.53 -15.50 5.91
CA GLU A 23 -19.84 -16.78 5.92
C GLU A 23 -19.23 -17.04 7.31
N GLN A 24 -19.34 -18.27 7.79
CA GLN A 24 -18.79 -18.74 9.06
C GLN A 24 -17.90 -19.97 8.83
N PRO A 25 -16.70 -19.80 8.24
CA PRO A 25 -15.90 -20.90 7.72
C PRO A 25 -15.35 -21.85 8.79
N GLY A 26 -15.34 -21.44 10.07
CA GLY A 26 -14.92 -22.27 11.20
C GLY A 26 -13.48 -22.01 11.64
N ASP A 27 -13.10 -22.62 12.76
CA ASP A 27 -11.86 -22.27 13.47
C ASP A 27 -10.61 -22.74 12.69
N ASP A 28 -10.68 -23.90 12.01
CA ASP A 28 -9.60 -24.44 11.19
C ASP A 28 -9.25 -23.51 10.03
N PHE A 29 -10.24 -22.82 9.47
CA PHE A 29 -10.03 -21.83 8.41
C PHE A 29 -9.18 -20.66 8.89
N PHE A 30 -9.50 -20.09 10.06
CA PHE A 30 -8.69 -19.01 10.63
C PHE A 30 -7.32 -19.51 11.05
N ARG A 31 -7.21 -20.72 11.60
CA ARG A 31 -5.92 -21.33 11.93
C ARG A 31 -5.03 -21.48 10.69
N ARG A 32 -5.63 -21.81 9.54
CA ARG A 32 -4.93 -22.02 8.27
C ARG A 32 -4.50 -20.72 7.58
N TYR A 33 -5.37 -19.71 7.52
CA TYR A 33 -5.12 -18.51 6.70
C TYR A 33 -4.82 -17.24 7.51
N ALA A 34 -5.22 -17.20 8.79
CA ALA A 34 -5.14 -16.08 9.72
C ALA A 34 -5.86 -14.77 9.29
N GLY A 35 -5.64 -14.29 8.07
CA GLY A 35 -6.09 -13.00 7.57
C GLY A 35 -5.27 -12.54 6.38
N GLY A 36 -5.30 -11.23 6.11
CA GLY A 36 -4.44 -10.56 5.12
C GLY A 36 -4.37 -11.29 3.78
N ARG A 37 -3.14 -11.50 3.27
CA ARG A 37 -2.88 -12.21 2.00
C ARG A 37 -3.53 -13.58 1.91
N GLY A 38 -3.57 -14.33 3.01
CA GLY A 38 -4.11 -15.69 3.01
C GLY A 38 -5.57 -15.70 2.59
N LEU A 39 -6.39 -14.86 3.22
CA LEU A 39 -7.80 -14.72 2.88
C LEU A 39 -8.01 -14.11 1.50
N ILE A 40 -7.22 -13.08 1.15
CA ILE A 40 -7.31 -12.45 -0.16
C ILE A 40 -7.07 -13.49 -1.26
N ALA A 41 -5.96 -14.24 -1.21
CA ALA A 41 -5.62 -15.20 -2.24
C ALA A 41 -6.64 -16.36 -2.32
N HIS A 42 -7.10 -16.87 -1.18
CA HIS A 42 -8.18 -17.87 -1.11
C HIS A 42 -9.43 -17.40 -1.87
N TYR A 43 -9.96 -16.23 -1.52
CA TYR A 43 -11.18 -15.74 -2.15
C TYR A 43 -11.00 -15.33 -3.61
N LEU A 44 -9.83 -14.81 -3.99
CA LEU A 44 -9.57 -14.49 -5.40
C LEU A 44 -9.49 -15.74 -6.27
N LEU A 45 -8.86 -16.81 -5.79
CA LEU A 45 -8.84 -18.09 -6.50
C LEU A 45 -10.27 -18.64 -6.66
N GLN A 46 -11.05 -18.61 -5.58
CA GLN A 46 -12.40 -19.15 -5.56
C GLN A 46 -13.39 -18.39 -6.46
N TYR A 47 -13.37 -17.06 -6.43
CA TYR A 47 -14.46 -16.25 -7.00
C TYR A 47 -14.10 -15.48 -8.27
N VAL A 48 -12.82 -15.23 -8.57
CA VAL A 48 -12.44 -14.48 -9.77
C VAL A 48 -12.16 -15.48 -10.90
N PRO A 49 -12.94 -15.46 -11.99
CA PRO A 49 -12.67 -16.31 -13.14
C PRO A 49 -11.33 -15.97 -13.81
N LYS A 50 -10.68 -16.98 -14.39
CA LYS A 50 -9.49 -16.78 -15.22
C LYS A 50 -9.78 -15.77 -16.33
N GLY A 51 -8.92 -14.78 -16.48
CA GLY A 51 -9.07 -13.77 -17.53
C GLY A 51 -10.15 -12.71 -17.26
N ALA A 52 -10.80 -12.71 -16.09
CA ALA A 52 -11.75 -11.65 -15.72
C ALA A 52 -11.13 -10.26 -15.88
N ASP A 53 -11.91 -9.28 -16.35
CA ASP A 53 -11.48 -7.88 -16.39
C ASP A 53 -11.26 -7.38 -14.96
N PRO A 54 -10.05 -6.89 -14.61
CA PRO A 54 -9.79 -6.33 -13.27
C PRO A 54 -10.73 -5.17 -12.86
N LEU A 55 -11.34 -4.46 -13.82
CA LEU A 55 -12.32 -3.41 -13.52
C LEU A 55 -13.77 -3.85 -13.78
N GLY A 56 -13.97 -5.09 -14.23
CA GLY A 56 -15.28 -5.66 -14.52
C GLY A 56 -16.03 -6.19 -13.28
N PRO A 57 -17.28 -6.64 -13.47
CA PRO A 57 -18.13 -7.11 -12.37
C PRO A 57 -17.69 -8.41 -11.73
N ASP A 58 -16.95 -9.25 -12.47
CA ASP A 58 -16.50 -10.57 -12.01
C ASP A 58 -15.25 -10.52 -11.11
N ASN A 59 -14.53 -9.40 -11.10
CA ASN A 59 -13.48 -9.20 -10.10
C ASN A 59 -14.13 -8.95 -8.74
N ILE A 60 -13.50 -9.37 -7.65
CA ILE A 60 -13.94 -9.06 -6.28
C ILE A 60 -12.97 -8.10 -5.61
N LEU A 61 -13.44 -7.40 -4.58
CA LEU A 61 -12.59 -6.61 -3.69
C LEU A 61 -12.68 -7.21 -2.29
N VAL A 62 -11.54 -7.62 -1.73
CA VAL A 62 -11.43 -8.25 -0.41
C VAL A 62 -10.72 -7.30 0.55
N ILE A 63 -11.30 -7.07 1.72
CA ILE A 63 -10.65 -6.36 2.82
C ILE A 63 -10.48 -7.33 3.97
N ALA A 64 -9.24 -7.64 4.33
CA ALA A 64 -8.87 -8.67 5.29
C ALA A 64 -7.91 -8.13 6.35
N PRO A 65 -8.44 -7.67 7.51
CA PRO A 65 -7.69 -7.64 8.76
C PRO A 65 -7.08 -9.00 9.09
N GLY A 66 -6.15 -9.01 10.04
CA GLY A 66 -5.62 -10.24 10.60
C GLY A 66 -6.23 -10.60 11.95
N VAL A 67 -5.97 -11.83 12.41
CA VAL A 67 -6.44 -12.33 13.71
C VAL A 67 -5.93 -11.55 14.91
N ILE A 68 -4.83 -10.79 14.79
CA ILE A 68 -4.37 -9.91 15.89
C ILE A 68 -4.85 -8.47 15.75
N THR A 69 -5.43 -8.08 14.60
CA THR A 69 -5.85 -6.71 14.36
C THR A 69 -6.88 -6.25 15.40
N GLY A 70 -6.65 -5.09 16.00
CA GLY A 70 -7.48 -4.52 17.06
C GLY A 70 -7.10 -4.98 18.47
N ALA A 71 -6.09 -5.85 18.64
CA ALA A 71 -5.51 -6.13 19.94
C ALA A 71 -4.70 -4.92 20.45
N PRO A 72 -4.70 -4.62 21.76
CA PRO A 72 -4.04 -3.44 22.33
C PRO A 72 -2.51 -3.60 22.45
N VAL A 73 -1.84 -3.92 21.34
CA VAL A 73 -0.39 -4.10 21.22
C VAL A 73 0.16 -3.29 20.05
N PRO A 74 1.34 -2.66 20.18
CA PRO A 74 1.92 -1.89 19.09
C PRO A 74 2.03 -2.69 17.78
N GLY A 75 1.52 -2.10 16.70
CA GLY A 75 1.58 -2.70 15.36
C GLY A 75 0.36 -3.52 14.95
N ALA A 76 -0.58 -3.81 15.85
CA ALA A 76 -1.80 -4.59 15.58
C ALA A 76 -2.96 -3.76 14.99
N GLY A 77 -2.65 -2.76 14.16
CA GLY A 77 -3.64 -1.89 13.50
C GLY A 77 -3.80 -2.16 12.01
N ARG A 78 -3.18 -3.22 11.47
CA ARG A 78 -3.07 -3.45 10.03
C ARG A 78 -4.25 -4.18 9.44
N HIS A 79 -4.52 -3.91 8.17
CA HIS A 79 -5.41 -4.69 7.32
C HIS A 79 -4.89 -4.70 5.89
N SER A 80 -5.13 -5.79 5.16
CA SER A 80 -4.86 -5.86 3.72
C SER A 80 -6.12 -5.62 2.91
N VAL A 81 -5.94 -5.12 1.69
CA VAL A 81 -6.96 -5.01 0.66
C VAL A 81 -6.43 -5.67 -0.60
N GLY A 82 -7.25 -6.48 -1.28
CA GLY A 82 -6.81 -7.20 -2.47
C GLY A 82 -7.92 -7.49 -3.48
N ALA A 83 -7.49 -7.65 -4.73
CA ALA A 83 -8.30 -7.90 -5.91
C ALA A 83 -7.40 -8.41 -7.05
N LYS A 84 -7.97 -8.79 -8.19
CA LYS A 84 -7.17 -8.79 -9.44
C LYS A 84 -6.77 -7.35 -9.74
N SER A 85 -5.47 -7.09 -9.85
CA SER A 85 -4.92 -5.75 -9.99
C SER A 85 -5.22 -5.17 -11.37
N PRO A 86 -5.83 -3.97 -11.47
CA PRO A 86 -6.05 -3.31 -12.76
C PRO A 86 -4.76 -2.78 -13.40
N LEU A 87 -3.72 -2.54 -12.60
CA LEU A 87 -2.42 -2.09 -13.08
C LEU A 87 -1.68 -3.25 -13.75
N THR A 88 -1.47 -4.34 -13.01
CA THR A 88 -0.64 -5.48 -13.43
C THR A 88 -1.41 -6.51 -14.23
N GLY A 89 -2.68 -6.76 -13.89
CA GLY A 89 -3.48 -7.87 -14.41
C GLY A 89 -3.33 -9.18 -13.63
N GLY A 90 -2.49 -9.22 -12.61
CA GLY A 90 -2.27 -10.38 -11.74
C GLY A 90 -2.87 -10.21 -10.34
N PHE A 91 -2.31 -10.93 -9.37
CA PHE A 91 -2.63 -10.80 -7.95
C PHE A 91 -2.29 -9.39 -7.45
N GLY A 92 -3.27 -8.71 -6.85
CA GLY A 92 -3.11 -7.40 -6.22
C GLY A 92 -3.36 -7.47 -4.72
N GLU A 93 -2.45 -6.91 -3.94
CA GLU A 93 -2.60 -6.71 -2.51
C GLU A 93 -1.93 -5.38 -2.12
N SER A 94 -2.55 -4.65 -1.20
CA SER A 94 -1.92 -3.57 -0.47
C SER A 94 -2.32 -3.57 1.00
N GLU A 95 -1.43 -3.14 1.88
CA GLU A 95 -1.66 -3.08 3.33
C GLU A 95 -1.80 -1.63 3.79
N SER A 96 -2.74 -1.38 4.69
CA SER A 96 -2.90 -0.08 5.36
C SER A 96 -2.83 -0.20 6.87
N GLY A 97 -2.46 0.90 7.52
CA GLY A 97 -2.44 1.07 8.97
C GLY A 97 -3.65 1.85 9.48
N GLY A 98 -3.39 2.77 10.40
CA GLY A 98 -4.43 3.60 10.99
C GLY A 98 -5.25 2.91 12.06
N TYR A 99 -6.55 3.26 12.07
CA TYR A 99 -7.52 2.80 13.06
C TYR A 99 -8.65 1.98 12.44
N TRP A 100 -8.85 2.09 11.12
CA TRP A 100 -9.99 1.48 10.42
C TRP A 100 -10.07 -0.04 10.59
N GLY A 101 -8.97 -0.77 10.39
CA GLY A 101 -8.96 -2.24 10.53
C GLY A 101 -9.29 -2.69 11.96
N ALA A 102 -8.81 -1.96 12.97
CA ALA A 102 -9.16 -2.21 14.37
C ALA A 102 -10.64 -1.92 14.64
N GLU A 103 -11.19 -0.85 14.05
CA GLU A 103 -12.61 -0.51 14.17
C GLU A 103 -13.52 -1.58 13.54
N LEU A 104 -13.13 -2.15 12.39
CA LEU A 104 -13.84 -3.27 11.75
C LEU A 104 -13.85 -4.52 12.63
N LYS A 105 -12.71 -4.87 13.23
CA LYS A 105 -12.64 -5.97 14.19
C LYS A 105 -13.49 -5.69 15.43
N ARG A 106 -13.54 -4.45 15.91
CA ARG A 106 -14.43 -4.05 17.02
C ARG A 106 -15.91 -4.00 16.62
N ALA A 107 -16.21 -3.97 15.34
CA ALA A 107 -17.57 -4.10 14.82
C ALA A 107 -17.99 -5.57 14.64
N GLY A 108 -17.10 -6.54 14.88
CA GLY A 108 -17.44 -7.97 14.90
C GLY A 108 -17.23 -8.69 13.58
N TRP A 109 -16.38 -8.16 12.70
CA TRP A 109 -16.12 -8.71 11.36
C TRP A 109 -14.64 -9.01 11.17
N ASP A 110 -14.35 -10.14 10.52
CA ASP A 110 -12.98 -10.57 10.25
C ASP A 110 -12.50 -10.21 8.84
N ALA A 111 -13.41 -10.09 7.87
CA ALA A 111 -13.14 -9.59 6.53
C ALA A 111 -14.44 -9.15 5.83
N ILE A 112 -14.29 -8.44 4.71
CA ILE A 112 -15.37 -8.08 3.80
C ILE A 112 -15.01 -8.50 2.37
N VAL A 113 -15.94 -9.13 1.65
CA VAL A 113 -15.80 -9.52 0.24
C VAL A 113 -16.90 -8.86 -0.59
N PHE A 114 -16.51 -7.94 -1.49
CA PHE A 114 -17.42 -7.23 -2.38
C PHE A 114 -17.51 -7.90 -3.76
N HIS A 115 -18.73 -8.22 -4.17
CA HIS A 115 -19.09 -8.84 -5.43
C HIS A 115 -19.88 -7.88 -6.33
N GLY A 116 -19.78 -8.04 -7.64
CA GLY A 116 -20.54 -7.26 -8.60
C GLY A 116 -20.25 -5.76 -8.57
N VAL A 117 -21.15 -4.97 -9.16
CA VAL A 117 -21.06 -3.51 -9.30
C VAL A 117 -22.40 -2.90 -8.94
N SER A 118 -22.41 -1.82 -8.15
CA SER A 118 -23.67 -1.13 -7.83
C SER A 118 -24.16 -0.30 -9.01
N PRO A 119 -25.48 -0.20 -9.27
CA PRO A 119 -26.00 0.65 -10.35
C PRO A 119 -25.77 2.15 -10.09
N THR A 120 -25.67 2.58 -8.83
CA THR A 120 -25.42 3.96 -8.41
C THR A 120 -24.23 4.01 -7.47
N PRO A 121 -23.56 5.17 -7.29
CA PRO A 121 -22.61 5.34 -6.20
C PRO A 121 -23.23 4.99 -4.85
N VAL A 122 -22.55 4.15 -4.07
CA VAL A 122 -22.96 3.74 -2.73
C VAL A 122 -21.81 3.81 -1.74
N TYR A 123 -22.12 3.85 -0.45
CA TYR A 123 -21.17 3.57 0.61
C TYR A 123 -21.72 2.49 1.53
N LEU A 124 -20.83 1.68 2.11
CA LEU A 124 -21.20 0.67 3.09
C LEU A 124 -21.11 1.29 4.50
N TRP A 125 -22.17 1.15 5.29
CA TRP A 125 -22.21 1.54 6.69
C TRP A 125 -22.27 0.30 7.57
N ILE A 126 -21.30 0.19 8.49
CA ILE A 126 -21.23 -0.88 9.48
C ILE A 126 -21.26 -0.26 10.88
N ASN A 127 -22.27 -0.62 11.67
CA ASN A 127 -22.37 -0.22 13.07
C ASN A 127 -22.52 -1.48 13.93
N ASP A 128 -21.42 -1.88 14.54
CA ASP A 128 -21.27 -3.20 15.13
C ASP A 128 -21.67 -4.30 14.12
N GLY A 129 -22.55 -5.22 14.48
CA GLY A 129 -23.00 -6.30 13.59
C GLY A 129 -24.01 -5.87 12.52
N ALA A 130 -24.50 -4.63 12.51
CA ALA A 130 -25.46 -4.14 11.52
C ALA A 130 -24.76 -3.59 10.27
N VAL A 131 -25.31 -3.89 9.09
CA VAL A 131 -24.72 -3.54 7.79
C VAL A 131 -25.78 -2.94 6.88
N GLU A 132 -25.49 -1.78 6.31
CA GLU A 132 -26.37 -1.06 5.38
C GLU A 132 -25.60 -0.60 4.14
N ILE A 133 -26.19 -0.74 2.95
CA ILE A 133 -25.69 -0.12 1.72
C ILE A 133 -26.47 1.17 1.50
N ARG A 134 -25.78 2.32 1.56
CA ARG A 134 -26.39 3.66 1.49
C ARG A 134 -26.02 4.36 0.19
N ASP A 135 -26.86 5.32 -0.22
CA ASP A 135 -26.58 6.16 -1.38
C ASP A 135 -25.34 7.04 -1.13
N ALA A 136 -24.47 7.14 -2.14
CA ALA A 136 -23.30 8.01 -2.12
C ALA A 136 -23.23 8.94 -3.34
N ALA A 137 -24.33 9.16 -4.05
CA ALA A 137 -24.32 10.01 -5.25
C ALA A 137 -23.88 11.44 -4.92
N HIS A 138 -24.27 11.95 -3.75
CA HIS A 138 -23.87 13.25 -3.22
C HIS A 138 -22.41 13.34 -2.74
N LEU A 139 -21.71 12.21 -2.65
CA LEU A 139 -20.29 12.11 -2.26
C LEU A 139 -19.37 11.89 -3.47
N TRP A 140 -19.91 11.41 -4.59
CA TRP A 140 -19.15 11.12 -5.80
C TRP A 140 -18.57 12.42 -6.40
N GLY A 141 -17.31 12.41 -6.79
CA GLY A 141 -16.56 13.57 -7.28
C GLY A 141 -15.83 14.36 -6.18
N LYS A 142 -16.13 14.11 -4.90
CA LYS A 142 -15.50 14.82 -3.77
C LYS A 142 -14.18 14.19 -3.35
N ILE A 143 -13.27 15.03 -2.86
CA ILE A 143 -11.99 14.61 -2.25
C ILE A 143 -12.23 13.94 -0.90
N THR A 144 -11.28 13.13 -0.43
CA THR A 144 -11.48 12.25 0.74
C THR A 144 -11.81 13.00 2.03
N GLY A 145 -11.25 14.18 2.27
CA GLY A 145 -11.59 15.00 3.45
C GLY A 145 -13.05 15.46 3.48
N GLU A 146 -13.58 15.90 2.34
CA GLU A 146 -14.99 16.33 2.25
C GLU A 146 -15.97 15.17 2.39
N VAL A 147 -15.60 13.99 1.90
CA VAL A 147 -16.38 12.76 2.03
C VAL A 147 -16.41 12.31 3.49
N GLU A 148 -15.26 12.35 4.18
CA GLU A 148 -15.17 12.05 5.61
C GLU A 148 -16.05 13.01 6.42
N ASP A 149 -15.89 14.32 6.21
CA ASP A 149 -16.67 15.34 6.90
C ASP A 149 -18.19 15.16 6.67
N ALA A 150 -18.62 14.83 5.44
CA ALA A 150 -20.01 14.60 5.09
C ALA A 150 -20.61 13.34 5.75
N ILE A 151 -19.90 12.21 5.70
CA ILE A 151 -20.37 10.96 6.32
C ILE A 151 -20.43 11.10 7.85
N LEU A 152 -19.44 11.75 8.46
CA LEU A 152 -19.45 12.01 9.91
C LEU A 152 -20.64 12.88 10.33
N ALA A 153 -20.97 13.90 9.53
CA ALA A 153 -22.14 14.75 9.76
C ALA A 153 -23.45 13.98 9.57
N GLU A 154 -23.58 13.15 8.53
CA GLU A 154 -24.77 12.32 8.27
C GLU A 154 -25.03 11.31 9.41
N LEU A 155 -23.98 10.68 9.92
CA LEU A 155 -24.07 9.60 10.89
C LEU A 155 -23.99 10.05 12.36
N GLY A 156 -23.53 11.29 12.61
CA GLY A 156 -23.56 11.93 13.93
C GLY A 156 -22.60 11.35 14.98
N ASP A 157 -21.55 10.62 14.59
CA ASP A 157 -20.49 10.13 15.51
C ASP A 157 -19.09 10.39 14.92
N LEU A 158 -18.36 11.34 15.51
CA LEU A 158 -16.99 11.69 15.12
C LEU A 158 -15.94 10.58 15.32
N ARG A 159 -16.33 9.44 15.92
CA ARG A 159 -15.44 8.28 16.13
C ARG A 159 -15.55 7.23 15.03
N ILE A 160 -16.45 7.42 14.07
CA ILE A 160 -16.56 6.57 12.89
C ILE A 160 -15.23 6.59 12.13
N ARG A 161 -14.83 5.42 11.63
CA ARG A 161 -13.65 5.27 10.78
C ARG A 161 -14.08 4.99 9.36
N ILE A 162 -13.45 5.66 8.40
CA ILE A 162 -13.84 5.61 7.00
C ILE A 162 -12.64 5.15 6.17
N ALA A 163 -12.85 4.14 5.33
CA ALA A 163 -11.96 3.77 4.23
C ALA A 163 -12.67 4.14 2.94
N GLN A 164 -11.99 4.84 2.03
CA GLN A 164 -12.64 5.55 0.93
C GLN A 164 -11.70 5.77 -0.26
N ILE A 165 -12.30 6.08 -1.40
CA ILE A 165 -11.60 6.52 -2.61
C ILE A 165 -11.79 8.02 -2.84
N GLY A 166 -10.79 8.68 -3.38
CA GLY A 166 -10.92 10.01 -3.97
C GLY A 166 -11.28 9.95 -5.46
N PRO A 167 -11.29 11.09 -6.15
CA PRO A 167 -11.57 11.18 -7.58
C PRO A 167 -10.74 10.25 -8.48
N ALA A 168 -9.49 9.94 -8.11
CA ALA A 168 -8.67 9.03 -8.92
C ALA A 168 -9.24 7.59 -8.96
N GLY A 169 -9.82 7.11 -7.86
CA GLY A 169 -10.50 5.82 -7.82
C GLY A 169 -11.77 5.83 -8.67
N GLU A 170 -12.56 6.90 -8.57
CA GLU A 170 -13.79 7.09 -9.36
C GLU A 170 -13.52 7.14 -10.86
N ASN A 171 -12.40 7.76 -11.26
CA ASN A 171 -11.93 7.85 -12.64
C ASN A 171 -11.06 6.66 -13.06
N LEU A 172 -10.99 5.60 -12.26
CA LEU A 172 -10.33 4.35 -12.59
C LEU A 172 -8.83 4.52 -12.95
N VAL A 173 -8.13 5.46 -12.31
CA VAL A 173 -6.67 5.57 -12.41
C VAL A 173 -6.06 4.25 -11.93
N ARG A 174 -5.24 3.59 -12.75
CA ARG A 174 -4.83 2.19 -12.53
C ARG A 174 -4.01 1.98 -11.25
N PHE A 175 -3.43 3.06 -10.72
CA PHE A 175 -2.72 3.11 -9.43
C PHE A 175 -3.46 3.97 -8.38
N ALA A 176 -4.79 4.05 -8.47
CA ALA A 176 -5.61 4.63 -7.40
C ALA A 176 -5.57 3.77 -6.14
N CYS A 177 -5.56 4.42 -4.98
CA CYS A 177 -5.48 3.80 -3.67
C CYS A 177 -6.80 3.92 -2.89
N ILE A 178 -6.89 3.17 -1.79
CA ILE A 178 -7.94 3.35 -0.78
C ILE A 178 -7.30 4.03 0.43
N ALA A 179 -7.83 5.18 0.81
CA ALA A 179 -7.37 5.95 1.96
C ALA A 179 -8.31 5.73 3.15
N ASN A 180 -7.75 5.55 4.35
CA ASN A 180 -8.46 5.60 5.62
C ASN A 180 -7.80 6.61 6.56
N ASP A 181 -8.59 7.19 7.47
CA ASP A 181 -8.12 8.25 8.38
C ASP A 181 -7.39 9.41 7.63
N LEU A 182 -7.76 9.65 6.37
CA LEU A 182 -7.19 10.59 5.39
C LEU A 182 -5.70 10.43 5.01
N ASN A 183 -4.90 9.68 5.77
CA ASN A 183 -3.44 9.62 5.59
C ASN A 183 -2.84 8.21 5.76
N GLU A 184 -3.68 7.19 5.87
CA GLU A 184 -3.31 5.78 5.87
C GLU A 184 -3.83 5.17 4.57
N VAL A 185 -2.96 4.52 3.80
CA VAL A 185 -3.30 4.14 2.43
C VAL A 185 -2.99 2.67 2.16
N ALA A 186 -3.97 1.97 1.61
CA ALA A 186 -3.74 0.76 0.84
C ALA A 186 -3.34 1.22 -0.57
N GLY A 187 -2.06 1.58 -0.71
CA GLY A 187 -1.53 2.38 -1.80
C GLY A 187 -1.49 1.69 -3.16
N ARG A 188 -0.86 0.52 -3.23
CA ARG A 188 -0.35 -0.03 -4.48
C ARG A 188 -1.33 -0.98 -5.15
N THR A 189 -1.03 -1.38 -6.39
CA THR A 189 -1.79 -2.36 -7.20
C THR A 189 -3.20 -1.93 -7.63
N GLY A 190 -3.61 -0.68 -7.38
CA GLY A 190 -4.82 -0.13 -7.97
C GLY A 190 -6.13 -0.49 -7.26
N MET A 191 -6.09 -0.80 -5.96
CA MET A 191 -7.29 -1.21 -5.22
C MET A 191 -8.37 -0.12 -5.19
N GLY A 192 -7.97 1.16 -5.25
CA GLY A 192 -8.90 2.28 -5.36
C GLY A 192 -9.67 2.29 -6.68
N ALA A 193 -9.06 1.86 -7.78
CA ALA A 193 -9.76 1.75 -9.06
C ALA A 193 -10.73 0.57 -9.09
N VAL A 194 -10.40 -0.54 -8.43
CA VAL A 194 -11.34 -1.66 -8.26
C VAL A 194 -12.54 -1.23 -7.40
N MET A 195 -12.30 -0.52 -6.31
CA MET A 195 -13.37 0.04 -5.47
C MET A 195 -14.25 1.04 -6.25
N GLY A 196 -13.63 1.88 -7.08
CA GLY A 196 -14.34 2.82 -7.96
C GLY A 196 -15.14 2.14 -9.07
N SER A 197 -14.62 1.09 -9.71
CA SER A 197 -15.33 0.37 -10.77
C SER A 197 -16.59 -0.33 -10.26
N LYS A 198 -16.60 -0.64 -8.96
CA LYS A 198 -17.75 -1.18 -8.23
C LYS A 198 -18.78 -0.12 -7.80
N ARG A 199 -18.50 1.17 -8.04
CA ARG A 199 -19.26 2.33 -7.55
C ARG A 199 -19.38 2.38 -6.02
N LEU A 200 -18.39 1.85 -5.31
CA LEU A 200 -18.31 1.90 -3.86
C LEU A 200 -17.43 3.08 -3.47
N LYS A 201 -18.01 4.15 -2.93
CA LYS A 201 -17.28 5.37 -2.56
C LYS A 201 -16.52 5.23 -1.25
N ALA A 202 -17.15 4.61 -0.26
CA ALA A 202 -16.61 4.54 1.09
C ALA A 202 -17.13 3.32 1.86
N ILE A 203 -16.43 2.97 2.93
CA ILE A 203 -16.82 1.99 3.94
C ILE A 203 -16.63 2.66 5.30
N ALA A 204 -17.75 3.08 5.88
CA ALA A 204 -17.81 3.70 7.18
C ALA A 204 -18.09 2.62 8.24
N VAL A 205 -17.32 2.64 9.33
CA VAL A 205 -17.36 1.61 10.36
C VAL A 205 -17.37 2.25 11.75
N ARG A 206 -18.23 1.73 12.62
CA ARG A 206 -18.22 2.00 14.05
C ARG A 206 -18.30 0.70 14.83
N GLY A 207 -17.28 0.43 15.65
CA GLY A 207 -17.16 -0.78 16.45
C GLY A 207 -17.00 -0.47 17.93
N LYS A 208 -17.92 -0.98 18.76
CA LYS A 208 -17.93 -0.78 20.22
C LYS A 208 -17.50 -2.02 20.97
N MET A 209 -17.53 -3.19 20.35
CA MET A 209 -17.15 -4.44 20.99
C MET A 209 -15.63 -4.54 21.15
N PRO A 210 -15.11 -4.90 22.33
CA PRO A 210 -13.69 -5.19 22.48
C PRO A 210 -13.33 -6.50 21.75
N VAL A 211 -12.17 -6.53 21.10
CA VAL A 211 -11.59 -7.79 20.62
C VAL A 211 -11.23 -8.65 21.84
N LYS A 212 -11.72 -9.89 21.88
CA LYS A 212 -11.43 -10.83 22.97
C LYS A 212 -9.96 -11.26 22.91
N ILE A 213 -9.26 -11.18 24.04
CA ILE A 213 -7.84 -11.53 24.19
C ILE A 213 -7.73 -12.73 25.14
N ALA A 214 -7.02 -13.79 24.71
CA ALA A 214 -6.89 -15.02 25.49
C ALA A 214 -6.04 -14.85 26.77
N ASP A 215 -4.93 -14.12 26.68
CA ASP A 215 -4.03 -13.81 27.80
C ASP A 215 -3.68 -12.31 27.82
N GLN A 216 -4.50 -11.53 28.54
CA GLN A 216 -4.28 -10.09 28.68
C GLN A 216 -2.97 -9.75 29.41
N PRO A 217 -2.63 -10.37 30.57
CA PRO A 217 -1.34 -10.12 31.23
C PRO A 217 -0.13 -10.37 30.31
N GLY A 218 -0.11 -11.49 29.58
CA GLY A 218 0.96 -11.81 28.63
C GLY A 218 1.06 -10.79 27.50
N LEU A 219 -0.07 -10.39 26.92
CA LEU A 219 -0.09 -9.36 25.86
C LEU A 219 0.46 -8.02 26.36
N MET A 220 0.09 -7.61 27.58
CA MET A 220 0.58 -6.35 28.17
C MET A 220 2.07 -6.37 28.46
N ALA A 221 2.66 -7.53 28.79
CA ALA A 221 4.10 -7.67 28.94
C ALA A 221 4.83 -7.37 27.61
N VAL A 222 4.35 -7.93 26.50
CA VAL A 222 4.93 -7.68 25.16
C VAL A 222 4.65 -6.24 24.68
N ALA A 223 3.49 -5.67 25.00
CA ALA A 223 3.17 -4.29 24.63
C ALA A 223 4.12 -3.28 25.31
N LYS A 224 4.52 -3.53 26.57
CA LYS A 224 5.48 -2.69 27.30
C LYS A 224 6.89 -2.76 26.69
N TRP A 225 7.27 -3.91 26.12
CA TRP A 225 8.59 -4.12 25.54
C TRP A 225 8.97 -3.04 24.51
N VAL A 226 8.08 -2.75 23.55
CA VAL A 226 8.36 -1.73 22.50
C VAL A 226 8.63 -0.35 23.10
N SER A 227 7.90 0.01 24.16
CA SER A 227 8.10 1.30 24.81
C SER A 227 9.38 1.31 25.63
N SER A 228 9.76 0.19 26.27
CA SER A 228 11.02 0.06 27.01
C SER A 228 12.25 0.01 26.11
N THR A 229 12.12 -0.39 24.84
CA THR A 229 13.22 -0.46 23.86
C THR A 229 13.14 0.63 22.81
N MET A 230 12.34 1.69 23.05
CA MET A 230 12.10 2.75 22.06
C MET A 230 13.42 3.37 21.58
N ASP A 231 14.33 3.67 22.52
CA ASP A 231 15.61 4.30 22.22
C ASP A 231 16.52 3.42 21.36
N ASP A 232 16.58 2.13 21.67
CA ASP A 232 17.51 1.20 21.01
C ASP A 232 17.00 0.69 19.66
N LYS A 233 15.68 0.53 19.51
CA LYS A 233 15.08 -0.22 18.39
C LYS A 233 14.24 0.63 17.45
N HIS A 234 13.65 1.73 17.92
CA HIS A 234 12.62 2.46 17.16
C HIS A 234 12.80 3.98 17.15
N ARG A 235 13.84 4.53 17.80
CA ARG A 235 14.09 5.98 17.91
C ARG A 235 14.13 6.66 16.55
N ALA A 236 14.80 6.07 15.58
CA ALA A 236 14.86 6.61 14.22
C ALA A 236 13.46 6.74 13.58
N PHE A 237 12.58 5.74 13.75
CA PHE A 237 11.20 5.83 13.25
C PHE A 237 10.38 6.86 14.03
N HIS A 238 10.55 6.93 15.35
CA HIS A 238 9.85 7.91 16.18
C HIS A 238 10.25 9.34 15.83
N GLU A 239 11.53 9.56 15.52
CA GLU A 239 12.07 10.89 15.27
C GLU A 239 11.95 11.33 13.82
N PHE A 240 12.06 10.42 12.84
CA PHE A 240 12.16 10.78 11.41
C PHE A 240 11.12 10.05 10.53
N GLY A 241 10.36 9.12 11.10
CA GLY A 241 9.54 8.19 10.32
C GLY A 241 10.41 7.31 9.43
N THR A 242 9.86 6.89 8.29
CA THR A 242 10.55 5.97 7.37
C THR A 242 11.71 6.61 6.59
N GLY A 243 11.79 7.94 6.51
CA GLY A 243 12.71 8.65 5.61
C GLY A 243 14.15 8.79 6.11
N ALA A 244 14.47 8.31 7.32
CA ALA A 244 15.80 8.43 7.92
C ALA A 244 16.92 7.85 7.04
N ALA A 245 16.61 6.85 6.22
CA ALA A 245 17.58 6.16 5.38
C ALA A 245 17.94 6.90 4.07
N MET A 246 17.31 8.03 3.74
CA MET A 246 17.49 8.68 2.42
C MET A 246 18.93 9.10 2.15
N GLN A 247 19.58 9.79 3.11
CA GLN A 247 20.96 10.24 2.93
C GLN A 247 21.92 9.05 2.81
N GLY A 248 21.78 8.05 3.70
CA GLY A 248 22.60 6.84 3.67
C GLY A 248 22.51 6.14 2.31
N LYS A 249 21.30 5.96 1.78
CA LYS A 249 21.10 5.37 0.44
C LYS A 249 21.73 6.18 -0.68
N SER A 250 21.63 7.52 -0.63
CA SER A 250 22.28 8.39 -1.62
C SER A 250 23.80 8.28 -1.54
N LEU A 251 24.37 8.29 -0.32
CA LEU A 251 25.80 8.11 -0.10
C LEU A 251 26.29 6.74 -0.56
N GLU A 252 25.50 5.69 -0.40
CA GLU A 252 25.84 4.34 -0.84
C GLU A 252 25.74 4.18 -2.36
N GLY A 253 24.94 5.02 -3.05
CA GLY A 253 24.67 4.92 -4.49
C GLY A 253 23.40 4.14 -4.84
N GLY A 254 22.52 3.90 -3.86
CA GLY A 254 21.29 3.13 -3.99
C GLY A 254 20.00 3.95 -4.03
N MET A 255 20.08 5.27 -4.17
CA MET A 255 18.91 6.18 -4.26
C MET A 255 18.49 6.37 -5.71
N PRO A 256 17.26 5.98 -6.11
CA PRO A 256 16.78 6.21 -7.46
C PRO A 256 16.65 7.70 -7.78
N VAL A 257 17.35 8.15 -8.81
CA VAL A 257 17.40 9.54 -9.25
C VAL A 257 17.23 9.60 -10.77
N LEU A 258 16.33 10.47 -11.25
CA LEU A 258 16.00 10.66 -12.66
C LEU A 258 15.66 9.35 -13.38
N ASN A 259 14.64 8.63 -12.90
CA ASN A 259 14.21 7.32 -13.39
C ASN A 259 15.32 6.23 -13.31
N TYR A 260 15.96 6.11 -12.14
CA TYR A 260 17.06 5.15 -11.88
C TYR A 260 18.30 5.31 -12.78
N ARG A 261 18.44 6.44 -13.48
CA ARG A 261 19.66 6.72 -14.27
C ARG A 261 20.87 7.02 -13.39
N LEU A 262 20.61 7.54 -12.18
CA LEU A 262 21.63 7.82 -11.18
C LEU A 262 21.25 7.15 -9.85
N GLY A 263 22.26 6.91 -9.02
CA GLY A 263 22.12 6.28 -7.69
C GLY A 263 22.26 7.25 -6.52
N ALA A 264 22.53 8.53 -6.80
CA ALA A 264 22.79 9.56 -5.81
C ALA A 264 22.46 10.95 -6.35
N ALA A 265 22.12 11.87 -5.45
CA ALA A 265 22.04 13.30 -5.72
C ALA A 265 22.48 14.10 -4.50
N GLU A 266 23.19 15.21 -4.74
CA GLU A 266 23.62 16.14 -3.67
C GLU A 266 22.43 16.85 -3.01
N THR A 267 21.33 16.99 -3.75
CA THR A 267 20.13 17.69 -3.30
C THR A 267 19.26 16.90 -2.32
N VAL A 268 19.56 15.62 -2.06
CA VAL A 268 18.76 14.77 -1.16
C VAL A 268 18.61 15.40 0.23
N ALA A 269 19.66 16.04 0.75
CA ALA A 269 19.63 16.69 2.07
C ALA A 269 18.60 17.84 2.17
N LYS A 270 18.14 18.40 1.05
CA LYS A 270 17.13 19.47 1.03
C LYS A 270 15.70 18.93 1.25
N VAL A 271 15.47 17.64 0.99
CA VAL A 271 14.12 17.05 0.91
C VAL A 271 13.96 15.77 1.74
N ASP A 272 14.98 15.36 2.48
CA ASP A 272 14.92 14.15 3.30
C ASP A 272 14.09 14.32 4.59
N ALA A 273 14.09 13.28 5.43
CA ALA A 273 13.35 13.32 6.70
C ALA A 273 13.89 14.31 7.74
N ILE A 274 15.18 14.69 7.66
CA ILE A 274 15.75 15.72 8.54
C ILE A 274 15.22 17.08 8.10
N ALA A 275 15.23 17.37 6.79
CA ALA A 275 14.61 18.56 6.23
C ALA A 275 13.12 18.64 6.59
N VAL A 276 12.38 17.53 6.48
CA VAL A 276 10.98 17.47 6.92
C VAL A 276 10.83 17.85 8.40
N ARG A 277 11.63 17.22 9.29
CA ARG A 277 11.59 17.49 10.73
C ARG A 277 11.85 18.96 11.03
N ASP A 278 12.90 19.52 10.44
CA ASP A 278 13.43 20.82 10.83
C ASP A 278 12.68 21.99 10.20
N GLN A 279 12.04 21.76 9.04
CA GLN A 279 11.42 22.84 8.27
C GLN A 279 9.89 22.85 8.30
N VAL A 280 9.23 21.69 8.23
CA VAL A 280 7.77 21.63 7.93
C VAL A 280 6.94 20.74 8.85
N ARG A 281 7.57 19.93 9.69
CA ARG A 281 6.86 19.01 10.59
C ARG A 281 6.38 19.70 11.85
N VAL A 282 5.11 19.48 12.18
CA VAL A 282 4.48 20.00 13.40
C VAL A 282 4.38 18.96 14.52
N ARG A 283 4.21 17.67 14.19
CA ARG A 283 4.16 16.57 15.16
C ARG A 283 4.34 15.21 14.51
N MET A 284 4.40 14.18 15.35
CA MET A 284 4.28 12.78 14.95
C MET A 284 2.96 12.17 15.43
N GLY A 285 2.38 11.31 14.60
CA GLY A 285 1.15 10.54 14.84
C GLY A 285 1.41 9.04 14.89
N ALA A 286 0.39 8.27 15.28
CA ALA A 286 0.45 6.82 15.40
C ALA A 286 -0.79 6.14 14.85
N CYS A 287 -0.59 4.93 14.31
CA CYS A 287 -1.65 3.95 14.12
C CYS A 287 -2.19 3.44 15.47
N TYR A 288 -3.27 2.67 15.41
CA TYR A 288 -3.86 2.02 16.58
C TYR A 288 -2.83 1.34 17.50
N ALA A 289 -2.92 1.62 18.80
CA ALA A 289 -2.10 1.09 19.89
C ALA A 289 -0.56 1.25 19.77
N CYS A 290 -0.06 1.98 18.76
CA CYS A 290 1.37 2.04 18.47
C CYS A 290 2.09 3.14 19.25
N SER A 291 3.07 2.75 20.09
CA SER A 291 3.92 3.71 20.82
C SER A 291 5.04 4.32 19.98
N VAL A 292 5.39 3.73 18.82
CA VAL A 292 6.47 4.24 17.95
C VAL A 292 6.14 5.59 17.33
N ARG A 293 4.86 5.83 16.98
CA ARG A 293 4.42 7.11 16.40
C ARG A 293 5.27 7.56 15.19
N CYS A 294 5.38 6.74 14.14
CA CYS A 294 6.24 7.06 12.99
C CYS A 294 5.63 8.03 11.96
N LYS A 295 4.36 8.43 12.12
CA LYS A 295 3.61 9.15 11.08
C LYS A 295 3.87 10.64 11.14
N LYS A 296 4.43 11.20 10.07
CA LYS A 296 4.70 12.64 9.97
C LYS A 296 3.40 13.41 9.79
N VAL A 297 3.30 14.55 10.47
CA VAL A 297 2.26 15.56 10.24
C VAL A 297 2.98 16.86 9.88
N VAL A 298 2.69 17.38 8.70
CA VAL A 298 3.25 18.62 8.16
C VAL A 298 2.13 19.66 8.01
N HIS A 299 2.42 20.92 8.30
CA HIS A 299 1.47 22.02 8.07
C HIS A 299 2.23 23.19 7.47
N ILE A 300 1.85 23.58 6.27
CA ILE A 300 2.45 24.70 5.54
C ILE A 300 1.32 25.65 5.14
N GLU A 301 1.47 26.94 5.43
CA GLU A 301 0.53 27.99 5.02
C GLU A 301 1.17 28.93 3.99
N GLN A 302 0.36 29.58 3.16
CA GLN A 302 0.85 30.54 2.16
C GLN A 302 1.23 31.89 2.78
N LYS A 303 0.65 32.22 3.94
CA LYS A 303 0.80 33.51 4.61
C LYS A 303 1.19 33.31 6.07
N GLU A 304 2.12 34.15 6.52
CA GLU A 304 2.60 34.20 7.92
C GLU A 304 1.45 34.40 8.92
N GLU A 305 0.47 35.24 8.60
CA GLU A 305 -0.70 35.50 9.46
C GLU A 305 -1.55 34.25 9.67
N ALA A 306 -1.77 33.48 8.59
CA ALA A 306 -2.51 32.23 8.65
C ALA A 306 -1.74 31.15 9.43
N ALA A 307 -0.42 31.09 9.27
CA ALA A 307 0.44 30.22 10.08
C ALA A 307 0.30 30.55 11.57
N ARG A 308 0.46 31.82 11.97
CA ARG A 308 0.30 32.25 13.37
C ARG A 308 -1.09 31.96 13.92
N ALA A 309 -2.14 32.16 13.13
CA ALA A 309 -3.50 31.82 13.52
C ALA A 309 -3.67 30.31 13.74
N ALA A 310 -3.11 29.47 12.86
CA ALA A 310 -3.12 28.02 13.00
C ALA A 310 -2.30 27.54 14.21
N GLU A 311 -1.14 28.13 14.48
CA GLU A 311 -0.35 27.85 15.68
C GLU A 311 -1.17 28.11 16.96
N GLN A 312 -1.87 29.23 17.02
CA GLN A 312 -2.68 29.62 18.18
C GLN A 312 -3.95 28.78 18.33
N SER A 313 -4.61 28.43 17.23
CA SER A 313 -5.92 27.74 17.25
C SER A 313 -5.82 26.21 17.15
N VAL A 314 -5.10 25.70 16.16
CA VAL A 314 -4.99 24.25 15.85
C VAL A 314 -3.99 23.57 16.78
N TYR A 315 -2.79 24.15 16.93
CA TYR A 315 -1.73 23.56 17.76
C TYR A 315 -1.64 24.14 19.16
N LYS A 316 -2.45 25.16 19.50
CA LYS A 316 -2.49 25.80 20.83
C LYS A 316 -1.11 26.21 21.34
N GLY A 317 -0.30 26.79 20.45
CA GLY A 317 1.07 27.25 20.71
C GLY A 317 2.11 26.12 20.90
N ARG A 318 1.76 24.86 20.63
CA ARG A 318 2.65 23.71 20.87
C ARG A 318 3.52 23.33 19.68
N ALA A 319 3.26 23.88 18.50
CA ALA A 319 4.02 23.63 17.29
C ALA A 319 4.06 24.88 16.42
N ARG A 320 5.16 25.05 15.66
CA ARG A 320 5.33 26.10 14.67
C ARG A 320 4.82 25.62 13.31
N VAL A 321 3.98 26.40 12.66
CA VAL A 321 3.46 26.11 11.32
C VAL A 321 4.40 26.74 10.29
N ALA A 322 4.80 25.98 9.28
CA ALA A 322 5.70 26.47 8.25
C ALA A 322 4.96 27.40 7.28
N VAL A 323 5.72 28.28 6.62
CA VAL A 323 5.20 29.19 5.59
C VAL A 323 5.89 28.88 4.26
N ASP A 324 5.14 28.77 3.17
CA ASP A 324 5.74 28.71 1.85
C ASP A 324 6.35 30.08 1.50
N PRO A 325 7.68 30.19 1.36
CA PRO A 325 8.33 31.47 1.07
C PRO A 325 7.93 32.05 -0.28
N ARG A 326 7.38 31.24 -1.19
CA ARG A 326 6.84 31.71 -2.48
C ARG A 326 5.33 31.92 -2.47
N GLY A 327 4.66 31.63 -1.35
CA GLY A 327 3.21 31.76 -1.21
C GLY A 327 2.40 30.90 -2.18
N ARG A 328 2.97 29.82 -2.74
CA ARG A 328 2.31 29.00 -3.76
C ARG A 328 1.31 28.04 -3.14
N TYR A 329 1.72 27.35 -2.07
CA TYR A 329 0.98 26.19 -1.58
C TYR A 329 0.63 26.27 -0.10
N ARG A 330 -0.59 25.82 0.21
CA ARG A 330 -0.99 25.35 1.53
C ARG A 330 -0.94 23.83 1.54
N VAL A 331 -0.45 23.26 2.64
CA VAL A 331 -0.48 21.81 2.93
C VAL A 331 -1.27 21.57 4.21
N ASP A 332 -2.40 20.90 4.08
CA ASP A 332 -3.30 20.56 5.18
C ASP A 332 -2.73 19.41 6.04
N PRO A 333 -2.61 19.61 7.36
CA PRO A 333 -2.06 18.59 8.25
C PRO A 333 -2.91 17.32 8.38
N ARG A 334 -4.18 17.33 7.97
CA ARG A 334 -5.03 16.13 8.01
C ARG A 334 -4.47 14.99 7.15
N TYR A 335 -3.83 15.31 6.03
CA TYR A 335 -3.33 14.32 5.07
C TYR A 335 -1.94 13.77 5.39
N GLY A 336 -1.24 14.28 6.42
CA GLY A 336 0.00 13.69 6.93
C GLY A 336 1.13 13.48 5.90
N GLY A 337 2.11 12.63 6.25
CA GLY A 337 3.25 12.31 5.40
C GLY A 337 4.22 13.49 5.19
N PRO A 338 5.08 13.44 4.16
CA PRO A 338 5.29 12.31 3.24
C PRO A 338 6.17 11.21 3.87
N GLU A 339 5.93 9.95 3.50
CA GLU A 339 6.80 8.81 3.86
C GLU A 339 8.04 8.73 2.95
N TYR A 340 9.01 7.85 3.28
CA TYR A 340 10.24 7.63 2.50
C TYR A 340 9.96 7.49 1.00
N GLU A 341 9.06 6.56 0.65
CA GLU A 341 8.72 6.25 -0.72
C GLU A 341 8.12 7.47 -1.44
N SER A 342 7.26 8.24 -0.77
CA SER A 342 6.71 9.48 -1.33
C SER A 342 7.77 10.56 -1.53
N LEU A 343 8.66 10.77 -0.55
CA LEU A 343 9.76 11.75 -0.65
C LEU A 343 10.71 11.39 -1.80
N ALA A 344 11.06 10.12 -1.94
CA ALA A 344 11.95 9.66 -3.00
C ALA A 344 11.26 9.67 -4.37
N SER A 345 10.03 9.16 -4.49
CA SER A 345 9.33 9.00 -5.77
C SER A 345 8.85 10.33 -6.35
N LEU A 346 8.21 11.17 -5.54
CA LEU A 346 7.71 12.48 -5.97
C LEU A 346 8.77 13.59 -5.86
N GLY A 347 9.94 13.28 -5.29
CA GLY A 347 11.03 14.22 -5.10
C GLY A 347 12.25 13.85 -5.94
N VAL A 348 13.19 13.13 -5.31
CA VAL A 348 14.53 12.88 -5.85
C VAL A 348 14.51 12.13 -7.18
N ASN A 349 13.60 11.18 -7.37
CA ASN A 349 13.47 10.44 -8.63
C ASN A 349 13.02 11.34 -9.80
N LEU A 350 12.35 12.45 -9.51
CA LEU A 350 11.96 13.49 -10.47
C LEU A 350 12.98 14.65 -10.52
N GLY A 351 14.07 14.55 -9.76
CA GLY A 351 15.10 15.57 -9.64
C GLY A 351 14.68 16.78 -8.79
N LEU A 352 13.58 16.70 -8.04
CA LEU A 352 13.10 17.85 -7.27
C LEU A 352 13.88 18.02 -5.96
N ASP A 353 14.15 19.28 -5.61
CA ASP A 353 14.71 19.68 -4.32
C ASP A 353 13.81 20.68 -3.55
N ASP A 354 12.57 20.84 -4.01
CA ASP A 354 11.53 21.68 -3.43
C ASP A 354 10.65 20.88 -2.47
N LEU A 355 11.01 20.86 -1.18
CA LEU A 355 10.31 20.09 -0.16
C LEU A 355 8.83 20.47 -0.05
N ILE A 356 8.46 21.73 -0.26
CA ILE A 356 7.07 22.20 -0.13
C ILE A 356 6.21 21.65 -1.25
N ALA A 357 6.70 21.66 -2.49
CA ALA A 357 6.00 21.06 -3.62
C ALA A 357 5.87 19.54 -3.48
N ILE A 358 6.87 18.86 -2.90
CA ILE A 358 6.81 17.42 -2.59
C ILE A 358 5.74 17.15 -1.52
N CYS A 359 5.72 17.93 -0.43
CA CYS A 359 4.67 17.86 0.59
C CYS A 359 3.28 18.10 -0.01
N LYS A 360 3.15 19.09 -0.90
CA LYS A 360 1.91 19.37 -1.61
C LYS A 360 1.49 18.19 -2.49
N SER A 361 2.39 17.65 -3.29
CA SER A 361 2.10 16.51 -4.18
C SER A 361 1.66 15.28 -3.38
N ASN A 362 2.28 15.01 -2.22
CA ASN A 362 1.86 13.94 -1.31
C ASN A 362 0.44 14.18 -0.73
N GLU A 363 0.16 15.40 -0.27
CA GLU A 363 -1.18 15.79 0.21
C GLU A 363 -2.24 15.54 -0.89
N MET A 364 -1.94 15.96 -2.12
CA MET A 364 -2.79 15.73 -3.28
C MET A 364 -3.04 14.25 -3.56
N CYS A 365 -2.00 13.42 -3.48
CA CYS A 365 -2.17 11.97 -3.63
C CYS A 365 -3.13 11.39 -2.58
N ASN A 366 -3.06 11.87 -1.33
CA ASN A 366 -3.93 11.38 -0.26
C ASN A 366 -5.38 11.84 -0.43
N TYR A 367 -5.62 13.08 -0.87
CA TYR A 367 -6.99 13.57 -1.05
C TYR A 367 -7.63 13.17 -2.38
N LEU A 368 -6.82 12.90 -3.41
CA LEU A 368 -7.28 12.38 -4.71
C LEU A 368 -7.36 10.85 -4.73
N GLY A 369 -6.62 10.17 -3.84
CA GLY A 369 -6.58 8.70 -3.74
C GLY A 369 -5.65 8.06 -4.76
N MET A 370 -4.36 8.42 -4.79
CA MET A 370 -3.35 7.85 -5.70
C MET A 370 -2.11 7.32 -4.97
N ASP A 371 -1.51 6.26 -5.53
CA ASP A 371 -0.20 5.75 -5.12
C ASP A 371 0.93 6.73 -5.48
N THR A 372 1.66 7.22 -4.48
CA THR A 372 2.81 8.13 -4.68
C THR A 372 3.98 7.44 -5.40
N VAL A 373 4.16 6.14 -5.22
CA VAL A 373 5.24 5.38 -5.86
C VAL A 373 4.98 5.28 -7.35
N SER A 374 3.85 4.69 -7.73
CA SER A 374 3.49 4.48 -9.13
C SER A 374 3.30 5.80 -9.87
N LEU A 375 2.76 6.84 -9.22
CA LEU A 375 2.67 8.18 -9.79
C LEU A 375 4.06 8.75 -10.12
N GLY A 376 4.96 8.82 -9.13
CA GLY A 376 6.29 9.40 -9.34
C GLY A 376 7.13 8.62 -10.34
N ALA A 377 7.08 7.28 -10.33
CA ALA A 377 7.77 6.46 -11.33
C ALA A 377 7.16 6.61 -12.74
N THR A 378 5.84 6.74 -12.86
CA THR A 378 5.18 7.04 -14.16
C THR A 378 5.58 8.40 -14.71
N LEU A 379 5.62 9.43 -13.84
CA LEU A 379 6.11 10.76 -14.21
C LEU A 379 7.59 10.72 -14.62
N ALA A 380 8.43 9.98 -13.91
CA ALA A 380 9.84 9.85 -14.23
C ALA A 380 10.06 9.20 -15.60
N TRP A 381 9.31 8.15 -15.92
CA TRP A 381 9.30 7.53 -17.26
C TRP A 381 8.86 8.54 -18.33
N ALA A 382 7.79 9.29 -18.10
CA ALA A 382 7.27 10.25 -19.06
C ALA A 382 8.22 11.43 -19.29
N MET A 383 8.87 11.93 -18.24
CA MET A 383 9.90 12.97 -18.32
C MET A 383 11.13 12.49 -19.11
N GLU A 384 11.57 11.25 -18.91
CA GLU A 384 12.68 10.69 -19.70
C GLU A 384 12.28 10.48 -21.17
N CYS A 385 11.04 10.03 -21.43
CA CYS A 385 10.50 9.97 -22.78
C CYS A 385 10.51 11.35 -23.45
N PHE A 386 10.11 12.39 -22.73
CA PHE A 386 10.07 13.76 -23.24
C PHE A 386 11.48 14.32 -23.50
N GLU A 387 12.43 14.10 -22.58
CA GLU A 387 13.85 14.47 -22.76
C GLU A 387 14.46 13.80 -24.01
N LYS A 388 14.05 12.56 -24.32
CA LYS A 388 14.51 11.80 -25.49
C LYS A 388 13.70 12.05 -26.76
N GLY A 389 12.68 12.92 -26.72
CA GLY A 389 11.81 13.22 -27.87
C GLY A 389 10.84 12.09 -28.25
N LEU A 390 10.65 11.09 -27.38
CA LEU A 390 9.66 10.02 -27.56
C LEU A 390 8.25 10.52 -27.24
N LEU A 391 8.13 11.37 -26.23
CA LEU A 391 6.96 12.23 -26.00
C LEU A 391 7.31 13.66 -26.45
N THR A 392 6.38 14.30 -27.14
CA THR A 392 6.55 15.66 -27.65
C THR A 392 5.52 16.61 -27.03
N LEU A 393 5.69 17.92 -27.23
CA LEU A 393 4.67 18.90 -26.83
C LEU A 393 3.33 18.68 -27.55
N GLU A 394 3.34 18.11 -28.75
CA GLU A 394 2.13 17.75 -29.46
C GLU A 394 1.40 16.60 -28.76
N ASP A 395 2.12 15.55 -28.34
CA ASP A 395 1.53 14.41 -27.62
C ASP A 395 0.96 14.80 -26.24
N THR A 396 1.38 15.94 -25.68
CA THR A 396 1.04 16.37 -24.32
C THR A 396 0.16 17.62 -24.27
N ASP A 397 -0.42 18.04 -25.39
CA ASP A 397 -1.24 19.26 -25.51
C ASP A 397 -0.52 20.51 -24.98
N GLY A 398 0.77 20.63 -25.28
CA GLY A 398 1.62 21.75 -24.88
C GLY A 398 2.12 21.69 -23.45
N VAL A 399 1.87 20.60 -22.70
CA VAL A 399 2.37 20.44 -21.33
C VAL A 399 3.81 19.91 -21.36
N PRO A 400 4.82 20.70 -20.97
CA PRO A 400 6.20 20.21 -20.92
C PRO A 400 6.36 19.21 -19.77
N LEU A 401 6.94 18.03 -20.06
CA LEU A 401 7.25 17.01 -19.06
C LEU A 401 8.74 17.04 -18.75
N ARG A 402 9.17 17.90 -17.82
CA ARG A 402 10.59 18.09 -17.49
C ARG A 402 10.90 17.60 -16.09
N PHE A 403 12.04 16.92 -15.94
CA PHE A 403 12.66 16.76 -14.63
C PHE A 403 12.94 18.14 -14.01
N GLN A 404 13.03 18.19 -12.68
CA GLN A 404 13.30 19.43 -11.93
C GLN A 404 12.20 20.51 -12.05
N ASP A 405 11.00 20.17 -12.54
CA ASP A 405 9.84 21.07 -12.60
C ASP A 405 8.81 20.76 -11.51
N ALA A 406 9.03 21.34 -10.33
CA ALA A 406 8.19 21.11 -9.15
C ALA A 406 6.73 21.57 -9.35
N ASP A 407 6.53 22.74 -9.97
CA ASP A 407 5.18 23.28 -10.20
C ASP A 407 4.44 22.48 -11.29
N GLY A 408 5.18 21.97 -12.29
CA GLY A 408 4.67 21.05 -13.30
C GLY A 408 4.18 19.74 -12.69
N VAL A 409 4.94 19.13 -11.78
CA VAL A 409 4.54 17.91 -11.07
C VAL A 409 3.24 18.10 -10.30
N VAL A 410 3.11 19.18 -9.52
CA VAL A 410 1.88 19.48 -8.76
C VAL A 410 0.66 19.56 -9.68
N LYS A 411 0.78 20.20 -10.86
CA LYS A 411 -0.30 20.28 -11.85
C LYS A 411 -0.62 18.92 -12.50
N LEU A 412 0.40 18.11 -12.77
CA LEU A 412 0.22 16.80 -13.39
C LEU A 412 -0.51 15.82 -12.45
N VAL A 413 -0.31 15.92 -11.14
CA VAL A 413 -1.03 15.10 -10.15
C VAL A 413 -2.55 15.25 -10.33
N GLU A 414 -3.05 16.49 -10.43
CA GLU A 414 -4.47 16.75 -10.65
C GLU A 414 -4.95 16.23 -12.01
N LYS A 415 -4.20 16.53 -13.08
CA LYS A 415 -4.55 16.06 -14.44
C LYS A 415 -4.67 14.54 -14.52
N ILE A 416 -3.80 13.80 -13.83
CA ILE A 416 -3.84 12.34 -13.79
C ILE A 416 -5.08 11.83 -13.04
N ALA A 417 -5.36 12.39 -11.85
CA ALA A 417 -6.51 11.97 -11.06
C ALA A 417 -7.85 12.15 -11.79
N TYR A 418 -7.94 13.16 -12.65
CA TYR A 418 -9.13 13.45 -13.46
C TYR A 418 -9.02 13.00 -14.92
N ARG A 419 -7.95 12.27 -15.30
CA ARG A 419 -7.69 11.82 -16.68
C ARG A 419 -7.81 12.95 -17.74
N GLN A 420 -7.22 14.12 -17.47
CA GLN A 420 -7.31 15.29 -18.34
C GLN A 420 -6.05 15.46 -19.22
N GLY A 421 -6.24 15.51 -20.54
CA GLY A 421 -5.15 15.64 -21.52
C GLY A 421 -4.14 14.50 -21.37
N VAL A 422 -2.84 14.82 -21.29
CA VAL A 422 -1.77 13.84 -21.00
C VAL A 422 -2.02 13.02 -19.72
N GLY A 423 -2.81 13.54 -18.78
CA GLY A 423 -3.21 12.81 -17.58
C GLY A 423 -3.96 11.51 -17.85
N ASP A 424 -4.70 11.40 -18.97
CA ASP A 424 -5.37 10.15 -19.35
C ASP A 424 -4.36 9.03 -19.69
N LEU A 425 -3.34 9.36 -20.48
CA LEU A 425 -2.26 8.42 -20.82
C LEU A 425 -1.53 7.95 -19.56
N LEU A 426 -1.18 8.90 -18.69
CA LEU A 426 -0.38 8.63 -17.50
C LEU A 426 -1.18 7.93 -16.39
N ALA A 427 -2.50 8.08 -16.35
CA ALA A 427 -3.37 7.40 -15.38
C ALA A 427 -3.38 5.86 -15.53
N ASP A 428 -2.90 5.32 -16.64
CA ASP A 428 -2.81 3.87 -16.85
C ASP A 428 -1.52 3.22 -16.31
N GLY A 429 -0.58 4.03 -15.81
CA GLY A 429 0.74 3.58 -15.35
C GLY A 429 1.72 3.43 -16.51
N SER A 430 3.02 3.46 -16.19
CA SER A 430 4.08 3.57 -17.19
C SER A 430 4.08 2.42 -18.21
N GLN A 431 3.87 1.17 -17.78
CA GLN A 431 3.91 0.03 -18.70
C GLN A 431 2.79 0.08 -19.75
N ARG A 432 1.58 0.48 -19.37
CA ARG A 432 0.44 0.60 -20.30
C ARG A 432 0.58 1.85 -21.16
N ALA A 433 1.01 2.97 -20.57
CA ALA A 433 1.32 4.19 -21.29
C ALA A 433 2.39 3.96 -22.37
N ALA A 434 3.46 3.23 -22.05
CA ALA A 434 4.52 2.89 -22.99
C ALA A 434 4.01 2.06 -24.16
N ARG A 435 3.17 1.05 -23.91
CA ARG A 435 2.55 0.24 -24.98
C ARG A 435 1.65 1.09 -25.90
N ARG A 436 0.92 2.07 -25.34
CA ARG A 436 0.06 2.98 -26.11
C ARG A 436 0.87 3.99 -26.92
N LEU A 437 1.96 4.49 -26.34
CA LEU A 437 2.86 5.44 -26.98
C LEU A 437 3.72 4.78 -28.08
N GLY A 438 4.21 3.57 -27.82
CA GLY A 438 5.20 2.88 -28.63
C GLY A 438 6.52 3.64 -28.66
N ARG A 439 7.10 3.79 -29.86
CA ARG A 439 8.35 4.55 -30.13
C ARG A 439 9.57 4.04 -29.33
N GLY A 440 9.55 2.78 -28.89
CA GLY A 440 10.61 2.18 -28.07
C GLY A 440 10.64 2.71 -26.64
N SER A 441 9.59 3.39 -26.18
CA SER A 441 9.49 3.94 -24.82
C SER A 441 9.47 2.86 -23.73
N GLU A 442 9.18 1.61 -24.10
CA GLU A 442 9.24 0.43 -23.24
C GLU A 442 10.66 0.18 -22.70
N ALA A 443 11.71 0.60 -23.43
CA ALA A 443 13.10 0.48 -22.98
C ALA A 443 13.39 1.32 -21.73
N LEU A 444 12.55 2.32 -21.43
CA LEU A 444 12.74 3.24 -20.31
C LEU A 444 11.99 2.82 -19.04
N LEU A 445 11.19 1.75 -19.11
CA LEU A 445 10.36 1.27 -18.00
C LEU A 445 11.20 0.83 -16.80
N THR A 446 10.66 1.10 -15.62
CA THR A 446 11.20 0.66 -14.34
C THR A 446 10.12 -0.13 -13.59
N THR A 447 9.52 -1.10 -14.27
CA THR A 447 8.39 -1.92 -13.78
C THR A 447 8.75 -3.40 -13.72
N VAL A 448 8.25 -4.12 -12.70
CA VAL A 448 8.24 -5.59 -12.67
C VAL A 448 6.79 -6.08 -12.60
N LYS A 449 6.42 -7.00 -13.49
CA LYS A 449 5.02 -7.46 -13.70
C LYS A 449 4.02 -6.31 -13.94
N GLY A 450 4.48 -5.19 -14.52
CA GLY A 450 3.64 -4.00 -14.76
C GLY A 450 3.43 -3.08 -13.57
N LEU A 451 3.96 -3.41 -12.39
CA LEU A 451 3.98 -2.50 -11.25
C LEU A 451 5.30 -1.73 -11.25
N GLU A 452 5.22 -0.40 -11.15
CA GLU A 452 6.39 0.48 -10.99
C GLU A 452 7.25 0.00 -9.82
N MET A 453 8.57 0.13 -9.92
CA MET A 453 9.45 -0.27 -8.81
C MET A 453 9.42 0.76 -7.68
N ALA A 454 9.53 0.28 -6.44
CA ALA A 454 9.69 1.13 -5.26
C ALA A 454 11.10 1.71 -5.16
N MET A 455 11.29 2.72 -4.31
CA MET A 455 12.43 3.64 -4.35
C MET A 455 13.71 3.07 -3.72
N HIS A 456 14.13 1.90 -4.15
CA HIS A 456 15.38 1.24 -3.78
C HIS A 456 16.04 0.66 -5.02
N ASP A 457 17.31 0.99 -5.26
CA ASP A 457 18.02 0.45 -6.43
C ASP A 457 18.43 -1.03 -6.22
N PRO A 458 17.99 -1.97 -7.07
CA PRO A 458 18.33 -3.39 -6.94
C PRO A 458 19.80 -3.70 -7.20
N ARG A 459 20.56 -2.82 -7.88
CA ARG A 459 22.01 -3.00 -8.09
C ARG A 459 22.74 -2.94 -6.75
N HIS A 460 22.30 -2.08 -5.84
CA HIS A 460 22.84 -1.91 -4.49
C HIS A 460 22.25 -2.89 -3.46
N MET A 461 20.96 -3.19 -3.52
CA MET A 461 20.23 -3.83 -2.42
C MET A 461 19.77 -5.28 -2.73
N PRO A 462 20.54 -6.32 -2.40
CA PRO A 462 20.20 -7.72 -2.71
C PRO A 462 18.85 -8.19 -2.16
N VAL A 463 18.49 -7.78 -0.94
CA VAL A 463 17.21 -8.17 -0.33
C VAL A 463 16.03 -7.54 -1.08
N MET A 464 16.17 -6.29 -1.53
CA MET A 464 15.14 -5.63 -2.34
C MET A 464 15.08 -6.23 -3.75
N ARG A 465 16.24 -6.59 -4.31
CA ARG A 465 16.35 -7.28 -5.61
C ARG A 465 15.51 -8.56 -5.64
N ALA A 466 15.63 -9.41 -4.64
CA ALA A 466 14.82 -10.63 -4.53
C ALA A 466 13.32 -10.31 -4.42
N SER A 467 12.95 -9.30 -3.62
CA SER A 467 11.56 -8.85 -3.50
C SER A 467 10.99 -8.39 -4.84
N TYR A 468 11.71 -7.57 -5.61
CA TYR A 468 11.23 -7.10 -6.91
C TYR A 468 11.07 -8.22 -7.93
N LEU A 469 12.01 -9.16 -7.98
CA LEU A 469 11.93 -10.29 -8.89
C LEU A 469 10.71 -11.16 -8.60
N LEU A 470 10.45 -11.46 -7.31
CA LEU A 470 9.63 -12.61 -6.92
C LEU A 470 8.31 -12.24 -6.22
N ALA A 471 8.11 -10.98 -5.81
CA ALA A 471 6.87 -10.59 -5.15
C ALA A 471 5.65 -10.83 -6.07
N PRO A 472 4.55 -11.36 -5.54
CA PRO A 472 3.36 -11.66 -6.35
C PRO A 472 2.69 -10.40 -6.90
N THR A 473 2.86 -9.25 -6.23
CA THR A 473 2.27 -7.98 -6.66
C THR A 473 3.08 -7.25 -7.74
N GLY A 474 4.33 -7.63 -7.99
CA GLY A 474 5.26 -6.96 -8.93
C GLY A 474 6.41 -6.24 -8.24
N GLY A 475 6.82 -5.07 -8.76
CA GLY A 475 7.95 -4.26 -8.27
C GLY A 475 7.78 -3.69 -6.84
N ASP A 476 7.66 -4.55 -5.83
CA ASP A 476 7.38 -4.19 -4.43
C ASP A 476 8.55 -4.48 -3.48
N HIS A 477 8.74 -3.60 -2.49
CA HIS A 477 9.86 -3.62 -1.53
C HIS A 477 9.49 -4.16 -0.14
N MET A 478 8.21 -4.49 0.10
CA MET A 478 7.72 -4.95 1.41
C MET A 478 8.19 -6.36 1.77
N ARG A 479 9.13 -6.93 1.00
CA ARG A 479 9.72 -8.27 1.16
C ARG A 479 8.65 -9.33 1.31
N GLN A 480 7.64 -9.24 0.44
CA GLN A 480 6.50 -10.14 0.43
C GLN A 480 6.90 -11.61 0.26
N THR A 481 8.11 -11.86 -0.23
CA THR A 481 8.71 -13.15 -0.55
C THR A 481 9.26 -13.92 0.66
N GLY A 482 9.44 -13.27 1.82
CA GLY A 482 9.99 -13.89 3.02
C GLY A 482 8.93 -14.28 4.05
N ASN A 483 9.13 -15.41 4.73
CA ASN A 483 8.16 -15.98 5.68
C ASN A 483 7.79 -15.02 6.82
N ARG A 484 8.77 -14.32 7.42
CA ARG A 484 8.52 -13.36 8.50
C ARG A 484 7.55 -12.24 8.10
N ASN A 485 7.75 -11.64 6.93
CA ASN A 485 6.89 -10.55 6.46
C ASN A 485 5.54 -11.06 5.91
N GLY A 486 5.53 -12.26 5.31
CA GLY A 486 4.32 -12.95 4.91
C GLY A 486 3.39 -13.21 6.10
N LEU A 487 3.92 -13.77 7.19
CA LEU A 487 3.14 -13.99 8.42
C LEU A 487 2.59 -12.67 8.96
N ARG A 488 3.46 -11.67 9.13
CA ARG A 488 3.09 -10.37 9.69
C ARG A 488 1.92 -9.72 8.95
N ASN A 489 1.94 -9.80 7.62
CA ASN A 489 0.83 -9.36 6.79
C ASN A 489 -0.46 -10.15 7.11
N GLN A 490 -0.41 -11.49 7.10
CA GLN A 490 -1.58 -12.34 7.34
C GLN A 490 -2.18 -12.17 8.75
N ILE A 491 -1.35 -12.03 9.78
CA ILE A 491 -1.84 -11.87 11.16
C ILE A 491 -2.26 -10.44 11.48
N GLY A 492 -1.87 -9.44 10.67
CA GLY A 492 -2.21 -8.03 10.87
C GLY A 492 -1.21 -7.25 11.73
N LEU A 493 0.08 -7.57 11.63
CA LEU A 493 1.17 -6.96 12.39
C LEU A 493 2.06 -6.08 11.50
N CYS A 494 2.32 -4.85 11.94
CA CYS A 494 3.21 -3.91 11.25
C CYS A 494 4.65 -4.43 11.11
N HIS A 495 5.24 -4.32 9.91
CA HIS A 495 6.62 -4.75 9.64
C HIS A 495 7.70 -3.90 10.32
N PHE A 496 7.43 -2.64 10.66
CA PHE A 496 8.44 -1.75 11.26
C PHE A 496 8.71 -2.04 12.74
N LEU A 497 7.91 -2.90 13.36
CA LEU A 497 8.15 -3.28 14.73
C LEU A 497 9.25 -4.34 14.72
N ALA A 498 10.39 -4.01 15.34
CA ALA A 498 11.53 -4.89 15.57
C ALA A 498 11.23 -6.07 16.53
N TYR A 499 10.00 -6.58 16.55
CA TYR A 499 9.68 -7.83 17.22
C TYR A 499 10.44 -8.99 16.57
N GLU A 500 11.13 -9.81 17.32
CA GLU A 500 11.62 -11.08 16.77
C GLU A 500 10.47 -12.10 16.63
N ASP A 501 10.77 -13.26 16.07
CA ASP A 501 9.75 -14.26 15.72
C ASP A 501 9.10 -14.84 16.99
N ASP A 502 9.86 -15.04 18.05
CA ASP A 502 9.37 -15.45 19.38
C ASP A 502 8.36 -14.46 19.96
N GLN A 503 8.62 -13.16 19.82
CA GLN A 503 7.71 -12.10 20.27
C GLN A 503 6.46 -12.05 19.40
N SER A 504 6.60 -12.27 18.10
CA SER A 504 5.46 -12.33 17.16
C SER A 504 4.54 -13.52 17.49
N LEU A 505 5.12 -14.69 17.78
CA LEU A 505 4.41 -15.88 18.26
C LEU A 505 3.78 -15.67 19.64
N ALA A 506 4.49 -15.00 20.57
CA ALA A 506 3.95 -14.67 21.88
C ALA A 506 2.74 -13.74 21.80
N ILE A 507 2.76 -12.74 20.89
CA ILE A 507 1.60 -11.89 20.61
C ILE A 507 0.45 -12.74 20.07
N LEU A 508 0.71 -13.57 19.05
CA LEU A 508 -0.32 -14.41 18.44
C LEU A 508 -0.97 -15.33 19.49
N ARG A 509 -0.17 -16.01 20.30
CA ARG A 509 -0.63 -16.87 21.41
C ARG A 509 -1.43 -16.08 22.44
N ALA A 510 -0.95 -14.92 22.87
CA ALA A 510 -1.65 -14.12 23.87
C ALA A 510 -2.99 -13.57 23.34
N VAL A 511 -3.08 -13.25 22.05
CA VAL A 511 -4.32 -12.77 21.44
C VAL A 511 -5.29 -13.91 21.18
N THR A 512 -4.86 -14.98 20.53
CA THR A 512 -5.74 -16.03 19.97
C THR A 512 -5.88 -17.26 20.86
N GLY A 513 -4.95 -17.46 21.79
CA GLY A 513 -4.80 -18.71 22.54
C GLY A 513 -4.15 -19.84 21.75
N TRP A 514 -3.75 -19.60 20.49
CA TRP A 514 -3.14 -20.62 19.65
C TRP A 514 -1.71 -20.92 20.10
N ASP A 515 -1.39 -22.21 20.19
CA ASP A 515 -0.02 -22.68 20.40
C ASP A 515 0.67 -22.88 19.05
N MET A 516 0.90 -21.77 18.31
CA MET A 516 1.58 -21.81 17.02
C MET A 516 3.06 -22.08 17.18
N THR A 517 3.58 -23.11 16.51
CA THR A 517 5.02 -23.37 16.46
C THR A 517 5.70 -22.49 15.40
N PRO A 518 7.03 -22.28 15.47
CA PRO A 518 7.78 -21.60 14.41
C PRO A 518 7.60 -22.25 13.02
N GLU A 519 7.48 -23.57 12.96
CA GLU A 519 7.24 -24.32 11.72
C GLU A 519 5.85 -24.02 11.15
N GLU A 520 4.81 -24.03 11.99
CA GLU A 520 3.45 -23.66 11.57
C GLU A 520 3.36 -22.19 11.11
N MET A 521 4.13 -21.28 11.72
CA MET A 521 4.27 -19.90 11.27
C MET A 521 4.83 -19.84 9.84
N VAL A 522 5.92 -20.57 9.58
CA VAL A 522 6.54 -20.65 8.25
C VAL A 522 5.55 -21.23 7.23
N THR A 523 4.87 -22.32 7.57
CA THR A 523 3.84 -22.94 6.73
C THR A 523 2.70 -21.96 6.42
N THR A 524 2.25 -21.17 7.40
CA THR A 524 1.16 -20.18 7.21
C THR A 524 1.56 -19.09 6.22
N ALA A 525 2.78 -18.55 6.36
CA ALA A 525 3.32 -17.55 5.43
C ALA A 525 3.52 -18.12 4.02
N HIS A 526 4.10 -19.31 3.92
CA HIS A 526 4.36 -20.00 2.65
C HIS A 526 3.04 -20.33 1.93
N ARG A 527 1.98 -20.68 2.65
CA ARG A 527 0.64 -20.89 2.11
C ARG A 527 0.12 -19.65 1.37
N GLY A 528 0.08 -18.49 2.04
CA GLY A 528 -0.42 -17.26 1.43
C GLY A 528 0.37 -16.84 0.19
N LEU A 529 1.68 -17.09 0.20
CA LEU A 529 2.58 -16.80 -0.92
C LEU A 529 2.35 -17.74 -2.11
N THR A 530 2.20 -19.03 -1.84
CA THR A 530 1.93 -20.05 -2.85
C THR A 530 0.57 -19.84 -3.51
N LEU A 531 -0.47 -19.49 -2.74
CA LEU A 531 -1.78 -19.14 -3.30
C LEU A 531 -1.71 -17.94 -4.25
N ALA A 532 -0.99 -16.88 -3.85
CA ALA A 532 -0.78 -15.73 -4.72
C ALA A 532 0.02 -16.09 -5.99
N ARG A 533 1.00 -16.99 -5.89
CA ARG A 533 1.72 -17.55 -7.05
C ARG A 533 0.79 -18.34 -7.97
N LEU A 534 -0.06 -19.21 -7.43
CA LEU A 534 -1.04 -19.98 -8.19
C LEU A 534 -2.01 -19.07 -8.94
N PHE A 535 -2.51 -18.00 -8.29
CA PHE A 535 -3.34 -17.01 -8.96
C PHE A 535 -2.59 -16.35 -10.14
N ASN A 536 -1.35 -15.92 -9.92
CA ASN A 536 -0.53 -15.32 -10.96
C ASN A 536 -0.25 -16.27 -12.15
N LEU A 537 0.08 -17.53 -11.87
CA LEU A 537 0.26 -18.57 -12.91
C LEU A 537 -1.01 -18.76 -13.73
N ARG A 538 -2.18 -18.82 -13.08
CA ARG A 538 -3.48 -18.91 -13.74
C ARG A 538 -3.74 -17.73 -14.67
N GLU A 539 -3.37 -16.51 -14.26
CA GLU A 539 -3.49 -15.30 -15.07
C GLU A 539 -2.37 -15.11 -16.10
N GLY A 540 -1.43 -16.05 -16.20
CA GLY A 540 -0.40 -16.10 -17.25
C GLY A 540 0.97 -15.53 -16.87
N PHE A 541 1.20 -15.17 -15.61
CA PHE A 541 2.53 -14.77 -15.12
C PHE A 541 3.36 -16.00 -14.81
N GLY A 542 4.62 -16.02 -15.23
CA GLY A 542 5.53 -17.12 -14.94
C GLY A 542 6.97 -16.67 -14.73
N ARG A 543 7.92 -17.61 -14.85
CA ARG A 543 9.36 -17.34 -14.70
C ARG A 543 9.85 -16.19 -15.58
N ALA A 544 9.30 -16.03 -16.79
CA ALA A 544 9.67 -14.95 -17.70
C ALA A 544 9.36 -13.54 -17.16
N ASP A 545 8.44 -13.43 -16.20
CA ASP A 545 8.02 -12.17 -15.58
C ASP A 545 8.78 -11.89 -14.27
N ASP A 546 9.50 -12.87 -13.73
CA ASP A 546 10.35 -12.75 -12.56
C ASP A 546 11.73 -12.19 -12.97
N ARG A 547 11.73 -11.00 -13.57
CA ARG A 547 12.92 -10.33 -14.12
C ARG A 547 12.92 -8.83 -13.84
N LEU A 548 14.10 -8.26 -13.69
CA LEU A 548 14.27 -6.80 -13.62
C LEU A 548 14.27 -6.19 -15.03
N PRO A 549 13.87 -4.90 -15.16
CA PRO A 549 14.03 -4.13 -16.39
C PRO A 549 15.48 -4.12 -16.91
N PRO A 550 15.69 -4.09 -18.24
CA PRO A 550 17.03 -4.10 -18.84
C PRO A 550 17.98 -3.02 -18.33
N ARG A 551 17.45 -1.85 -17.92
CA ARG A 551 18.22 -0.74 -17.34
C ARG A 551 19.12 -1.16 -16.18
N PHE A 552 18.73 -2.17 -15.40
CA PHE A 552 19.50 -2.61 -14.25
C PHE A 552 20.73 -3.46 -14.62
N SER A 553 20.88 -3.82 -15.89
CA SER A 553 22.13 -4.36 -16.43
C SER A 553 23.18 -3.29 -16.70
N ASP A 554 22.80 -2.01 -16.76
CA ASP A 554 23.75 -0.91 -16.87
C ASP A 554 24.35 -0.56 -15.49
N PRO A 555 25.68 -0.38 -15.40
CA PRO A 555 26.34 -0.03 -14.15
C PRO A 555 26.04 1.41 -13.73
N LEU A 556 26.12 1.65 -12.43
CA LEU A 556 26.21 2.98 -11.81
C LEU A 556 27.63 3.20 -11.27
N PRO A 557 28.03 4.45 -10.98
CA PRO A 557 29.38 4.75 -10.48
C PRO A 557 29.84 3.91 -9.28
N LYS A 558 28.90 3.49 -8.40
CA LYS A 558 29.20 2.70 -7.19
C LYS A 558 28.78 1.23 -7.27
N HIS A 559 28.01 0.83 -8.28
CA HIS A 559 27.42 -0.51 -8.33
C HIS A 559 27.49 -1.08 -9.74
N ALA A 560 27.93 -2.32 -9.84
CA ALA A 560 27.88 -3.06 -11.10
C ALA A 560 26.42 -3.26 -11.56
N GLY A 561 26.26 -3.37 -12.87
CA GLY A 561 25.01 -3.85 -13.45
C GLY A 561 24.75 -5.32 -13.12
N LEU A 562 23.49 -5.73 -13.20
CA LEU A 562 23.05 -7.08 -12.91
C LEU A 562 23.00 -7.91 -14.18
N THR A 563 23.73 -9.02 -14.19
CA THR A 563 23.70 -9.97 -15.32
C THR A 563 22.41 -10.79 -15.28
N ARG A 564 22.04 -11.35 -16.43
CA ARG A 564 20.90 -12.26 -16.53
C ARG A 564 21.11 -13.50 -15.68
N GLU A 565 22.32 -14.06 -15.68
CA GLU A 565 22.69 -15.22 -14.87
C GLU A 565 22.50 -14.96 -13.37
N GLN A 566 22.93 -13.80 -12.85
CA GLN A 566 22.73 -13.44 -11.45
C GLN A 566 21.24 -13.39 -11.07
N GLN A 567 20.40 -12.85 -11.95
CA GLN A 567 18.96 -12.82 -11.72
C GLN A 567 18.35 -14.22 -11.79
N ASP A 568 18.73 -15.02 -12.80
CA ASP A 568 18.26 -16.39 -12.99
C ASP A 568 18.60 -17.29 -11.81
N THR A 569 19.80 -17.17 -11.24
CA THR A 569 20.22 -17.91 -10.04
C THR A 569 19.34 -17.56 -8.84
N ILE A 570 19.12 -16.27 -8.55
CA ILE A 570 18.26 -15.84 -7.44
C ILE A 570 16.84 -16.41 -7.58
N VAL A 571 16.28 -16.36 -8.80
CA VAL A 571 14.93 -16.87 -9.06
C VAL A 571 14.87 -18.40 -8.91
N THR A 572 15.85 -19.12 -9.45
CA THR A 572 15.91 -20.58 -9.36
C THR A 572 16.08 -21.05 -7.91
N ASP A 573 17.03 -20.47 -7.18
CA ASP A 573 17.31 -20.83 -5.79
C ASP A 573 16.07 -20.61 -4.92
N TYR A 574 15.36 -19.50 -5.15
CA TYR A 574 14.11 -19.22 -4.46
C TYR A 574 13.03 -20.25 -4.79
N TYR A 575 12.83 -20.61 -6.06
CA TYR A 575 11.86 -21.66 -6.42
C TYR A 575 12.17 -22.98 -5.73
N VAL A 576 13.44 -23.39 -5.69
CA VAL A 576 13.87 -24.59 -4.97
C VAL A 576 13.55 -24.47 -3.49
N GLU A 577 13.85 -23.33 -2.85
CA GLU A 577 13.55 -23.08 -1.44
C GLU A 577 12.04 -23.16 -1.13
N GLN A 578 11.19 -22.68 -2.04
CA GLN A 578 9.73 -22.77 -1.89
C GLN A 578 9.16 -24.15 -2.28
N GLY A 579 9.98 -25.11 -2.72
CA GLY A 579 9.49 -26.40 -3.22
C GLY A 579 8.66 -26.26 -4.51
N TRP A 580 9.04 -25.32 -5.36
CA TRP A 580 8.45 -25.10 -6.69
C TRP A 580 9.41 -25.64 -7.76
N ASP A 581 8.87 -25.92 -8.94
CA ASP A 581 9.67 -26.38 -10.07
C ASP A 581 10.71 -25.30 -10.48
N PRO A 582 12.01 -25.59 -10.51
CA PRO A 582 13.04 -24.57 -10.75
C PRO A 582 12.98 -23.97 -12.16
N ALA A 583 12.44 -24.69 -13.14
CA ALA A 583 12.37 -24.22 -14.52
C ALA A 583 11.16 -23.33 -14.80
N THR A 584 10.04 -23.57 -14.11
CA THR A 584 8.74 -22.95 -14.40
C THR A 584 8.22 -22.08 -13.26
N GLY A 585 8.67 -22.33 -12.03
CA GLY A 585 8.17 -21.73 -10.80
C GLY A 585 6.74 -22.16 -10.46
N VAL A 586 6.31 -23.32 -10.95
CA VAL A 586 5.03 -23.93 -10.59
C VAL A 586 5.19 -24.67 -9.27
N PRO A 587 4.36 -24.41 -8.24
CA PRO A 587 4.38 -25.19 -7.01
C PRO A 587 4.19 -26.68 -7.27
N THR A 588 5.03 -27.53 -6.66
CA THR A 588 4.93 -28.98 -6.85
C THR A 588 3.68 -29.55 -6.17
N ALA A 589 3.21 -30.71 -6.64
CA ALA A 589 2.08 -31.39 -6.00
C ALA A 589 2.37 -31.80 -4.54
N GLU A 590 3.64 -32.04 -4.21
CA GLU A 590 4.08 -32.28 -2.82
C GLU A 590 3.91 -31.02 -1.97
N THR A 591 4.37 -29.86 -2.46
CA THR A 591 4.21 -28.58 -1.79
C THR A 591 2.74 -28.21 -1.59
N ILE A 592 1.89 -28.41 -2.59
CA ILE A 592 0.44 -28.13 -2.50
C ILE A 592 -0.20 -28.95 -1.36
N ARG A 593 0.11 -30.25 -1.27
CA ARG A 593 -0.38 -31.13 -0.20
C ARG A 593 0.18 -30.76 1.16
N ALA A 594 1.49 -30.49 1.24
CA ALA A 594 2.15 -30.12 2.50
C ALA A 594 1.61 -28.79 3.07
N LEU A 595 1.18 -27.89 2.20
CA LEU A 595 0.54 -26.63 2.58
C LEU A 595 -0.97 -26.76 2.82
N GLU A 596 -1.58 -27.92 2.59
CA GLU A 596 -3.03 -28.16 2.74
C GLU A 596 -3.91 -27.21 1.91
N ILE A 597 -3.52 -26.98 0.64
CA ILE A 597 -4.21 -26.05 -0.27
C ILE A 597 -4.71 -26.73 -1.55
N ASP A 598 -4.92 -28.05 -1.54
CA ASP A 598 -5.44 -28.80 -2.69
C ASP A 598 -6.76 -28.22 -3.22
N ALA A 599 -7.66 -27.82 -2.31
CA ALA A 599 -8.94 -27.22 -2.68
C ALA A 599 -8.78 -25.86 -3.38
N ASP A 600 -7.87 -25.02 -2.88
CA ASP A 600 -7.58 -23.73 -3.51
C ASP A 600 -6.88 -23.91 -4.87
N ALA A 601 -5.93 -24.84 -4.94
CA ALA A 601 -5.16 -25.12 -6.15
C ALA A 601 -6.03 -25.66 -7.28
N ALA A 602 -7.14 -26.34 -6.97
CA ALA A 602 -8.11 -26.78 -7.97
C ALA A 602 -8.74 -25.61 -8.75
N HIS A 603 -8.81 -24.41 -8.16
CA HIS A 603 -9.29 -23.18 -8.82
C HIS A 603 -8.20 -22.45 -9.64
N ALA A 604 -6.96 -22.95 -9.61
CA ALA A 604 -5.82 -22.37 -10.32
C ALA A 604 -5.62 -22.93 -11.75
N VAL A 605 -6.38 -23.97 -12.13
CA VAL A 605 -6.26 -24.70 -13.40
C VAL A 605 -6.95 -23.98 -14.56
#